data_AF-A0A8C6V5F4-F1
#
_entry.id   AF-A0A8C6V5F4-F1
#
_cell.length_a   1.000
_cell.length_b   1.000
_cell.length_c   1.000
_cell.angle_alpha   90.00
_cell.angle_beta   90.00
_cell.angle_gamma   90.00
#
_symmetry.space_group_name_H-M   'P 1'
#
loop_
_entity.id
_entity.type
_entity.pdbx_description
1 polymer ?
#
loop_
_entity_poly.entity_id
_entity_poly.type
_entity_poly.pdbx_seq_one_letter_code
_entity_poly.pdbx_strand_id
1 'polypeptide(L)'
;EEGGVIRMFLFLTQAAHCVLAQNPNNQELARFYCHTQNNISRRLVLRQDPSVKRTICKSCFSLLIPGVSSTVRQRKRRHQRRTVVQCLNCGLSKRFPSKPDYKLWSEQPEALLENQAPAGAGTKGKPMQGRLWKEKSCWEWREKVVLSLCLKVPLEQPQLPQS
;
A
#
# COMPACT_ATOMS: atom_id res chain seq x y z
N GLU A 1 -3.97 6.10 22.74
CA GLU A 1 -4.88 5.04 22.23
C GLU A 1 -4.82 4.86 20.71
N GLU A 2 -4.59 5.93 19.93
CA GLU A 2 -4.41 5.92 18.45
C GLU A 2 -3.46 4.84 17.88
N GLY A 3 -2.39 4.50 18.61
CA GLY A 3 -1.39 3.52 18.15
C GLY A 3 -1.91 2.08 18.02
N GLY A 4 -2.99 1.71 18.70
CA GLY A 4 -3.57 0.38 18.62
C GLY A 4 -4.23 0.11 17.27
N VAL A 5 -4.96 1.10 16.75
CA VAL A 5 -5.71 0.93 15.50
C VAL A 5 -4.79 0.91 14.28
N ILE A 6 -3.75 1.74 14.28
CA ILE A 6 -2.74 1.74 13.21
C ILE A 6 -2.04 0.37 13.14
N ARG A 7 -1.64 -0.20 14.29
CA ARG A 7 -1.04 -1.54 14.36
C ARG A 7 -1.98 -2.62 13.83
N MET A 8 -3.26 -2.57 14.19
CA MET A 8 -4.27 -3.51 13.69
C MET A 8 -4.40 -3.45 12.16
N PHE A 9 -4.42 -2.25 11.57
CA PHE A 9 -4.53 -2.10 10.11
C PHE A 9 -3.29 -2.62 9.38
N LEU A 10 -2.11 -2.33 9.91
CA LEU A 10 -0.86 -2.87 9.37
C LEU A 10 -0.84 -4.39 9.42
N PHE A 11 -1.29 -4.98 10.54
CA PHE A 11 -1.42 -6.43 10.69
C PHE A 11 -2.36 -7.04 9.65
N LEU A 12 -3.58 -6.51 9.48
CA LEU A 12 -4.54 -7.02 8.49
C LEU A 12 -4.01 -6.94 7.06
N THR A 13 -3.32 -5.85 6.74
CA THR A 13 -2.70 -5.66 5.41
C THR A 13 -1.58 -6.70 5.19
N GLN A 14 -0.73 -6.92 6.20
CA GLN A 14 0.35 -7.90 6.14
C GLN A 14 -0.16 -9.34 6.06
N ALA A 15 -1.20 -9.68 6.84
CA ALA A 15 -1.84 -10.99 6.81
C ALA A 15 -2.40 -11.31 5.42
N ALA A 16 -3.07 -10.35 4.79
CA ALA A 16 -3.60 -10.50 3.45
C ALA A 16 -2.50 -10.75 2.39
N HIS A 17 -1.36 -10.05 2.49
CA HIS A 17 -0.21 -10.31 1.63
C HIS A 17 0.44 -11.67 1.90
N CYS A 18 0.54 -12.08 3.17
CA CYS A 18 1.12 -13.36 3.56
C CYS A 18 0.31 -14.55 3.02
N VAL A 19 -1.04 -14.49 3.11
CA VAL A 19 -1.91 -15.54 2.56
C VAL A 19 -1.72 -15.71 1.06
N LEU A 20 -1.65 -14.60 0.31
CA LEU A 20 -1.44 -14.66 -1.13
C LEU A 20 -0.03 -15.15 -1.52
N ALA A 21 0.98 -14.89 -0.67
CA ALA A 21 2.33 -15.37 -0.88
C ALA A 21 2.45 -16.88 -0.61
N GLN A 22 1.74 -17.41 0.39
CA GLN A 22 1.73 -18.84 0.69
C GLN A 22 0.90 -19.62 -0.33
N ASN A 23 -0.31 -19.15 -0.64
CA ASN A 23 -1.26 -19.85 -1.48
C ASN A 23 -2.03 -18.84 -2.37
N PRO A 24 -1.66 -18.68 -3.65
CA PRO A 24 -2.28 -17.67 -4.52
C PRO A 24 -3.76 -17.97 -4.85
N ASN A 25 -4.18 -19.23 -4.72
CA ASN A 25 -5.57 -19.68 -4.93
C ASN A 25 -6.52 -19.17 -3.84
N ASN A 26 -6.02 -18.88 -2.64
CA ASN A 26 -6.81 -18.47 -1.47
C ASN A 26 -7.13 -16.97 -1.48
N GLN A 27 -7.65 -16.48 -2.62
CA GLN A 27 -8.02 -15.08 -2.82
C GLN A 27 -9.12 -14.61 -1.86
N GLU A 28 -10.03 -15.49 -1.47
CA GLU A 28 -11.17 -15.14 -0.59
C GLU A 28 -10.73 -14.77 0.83
N LEU A 29 -9.73 -15.46 1.38
CA LEU A 29 -9.17 -15.14 2.70
C LEU A 29 -8.50 -13.76 2.69
N ALA A 30 -7.74 -13.44 1.64
CA ALA A 30 -7.15 -12.12 1.47
C ALA A 30 -8.22 -11.01 1.35
N ARG A 31 -9.32 -11.28 0.62
CA ARG A 31 -10.46 -10.36 0.54
C ARG A 31 -11.14 -10.15 1.88
N PHE A 32 -11.29 -11.21 2.68
CA PHE A 32 -11.88 -11.12 4.01
C PHE A 32 -11.10 -10.17 4.92
N TYR A 33 -9.76 -10.24 4.92
CA TYR A 33 -8.92 -9.31 5.69
C TYR A 33 -9.08 -7.86 5.22
N CYS A 34 -9.03 -7.62 3.91
CA CYS A 34 -9.21 -6.27 3.36
C CYS A 34 -10.63 -5.72 3.57
N HIS A 35 -11.64 -6.56 3.49
CA HIS A 35 -13.03 -6.20 3.77
C HIS A 35 -13.19 -5.81 5.25
N THR A 36 -12.62 -6.60 6.15
CA THR A 36 -12.60 -6.33 7.60
C THR A 36 -11.89 -5.02 7.90
N GLN A 37 -10.72 -4.78 7.30
CA GLN A 37 -9.98 -3.53 7.43
C GLN A 37 -10.82 -2.31 7.00
N ASN A 38 -11.53 -2.41 5.88
CA ASN A 38 -12.39 -1.35 5.40
C ASN A 38 -13.64 -1.15 6.29
N ASN A 39 -14.22 -2.22 6.83
CA ASN A 39 -15.33 -2.13 7.79
C ASN A 39 -14.91 -1.43 9.08
N ILE A 40 -13.75 -1.77 9.62
CA ILE A 40 -13.19 -1.09 10.81
C ILE A 40 -12.94 0.39 10.47
N SER A 41 -12.39 0.68 9.29
CA SER A 41 -12.13 2.07 8.85
C SER A 41 -13.39 2.91 8.80
N ARG A 42 -14.52 2.32 8.36
CA ARG A 42 -15.81 2.99 8.30
C ARG A 42 -16.40 3.23 9.68
N ARG A 43 -16.34 2.22 10.55
CA ARG A 43 -16.86 2.31 11.93
C ARG A 43 -16.12 3.34 12.77
N LEU A 44 -14.80 3.39 12.63
CA LEU A 44 -13.94 4.32 13.37
C LEU A 44 -13.72 5.66 12.65
N VAL A 45 -14.36 5.87 11.48
CA VAL A 45 -14.24 7.09 10.66
C VAL A 45 -12.77 7.46 10.36
N LEU A 46 -11.93 6.44 10.17
CA LEU A 46 -10.50 6.63 9.96
C LEU A 46 -10.16 6.92 8.50
N ARG A 47 -9.26 7.89 8.31
CA ARG A 47 -8.68 8.18 6.99
C ARG A 47 -7.51 7.24 6.74
N GLN A 48 -7.75 6.13 6.04
CA GLN A 48 -6.64 5.25 5.62
C GLN A 48 -5.70 5.98 4.65
N ASP A 49 -4.41 5.66 4.73
CA ASP A 49 -3.36 6.18 3.87
C ASP A 49 -3.62 5.84 2.38
N PRO A 50 -3.40 6.78 1.45
CA PRO A 50 -3.57 6.55 0.02
C PRO A 50 -2.75 5.38 -0.54
N SER A 51 -1.59 5.05 0.04
CA SER A 51 -0.76 3.92 -0.39
C SER A 51 -1.46 2.58 -0.19
N VAL A 52 -2.11 2.39 0.95
CA VAL A 52 -2.88 1.18 1.25
C VAL A 52 -4.20 1.16 0.45
N LYS A 53 -4.87 2.31 0.34
CA LYS A 53 -6.10 2.41 -0.48
C LYS A 53 -5.86 2.11 -1.96
N ARG A 54 -4.66 2.36 -2.49
CA ARG A 54 -4.31 2.05 -3.88
C ARG A 54 -4.25 0.55 -4.13
N THR A 55 -3.76 -0.24 -3.18
CA THR A 55 -3.56 -1.68 -3.31
C THR A 55 -4.81 -2.52 -3.08
N ILE A 56 -5.94 -1.96 -2.66
CA ILE A 56 -7.18 -2.72 -2.37
C ILE A 56 -8.30 -2.36 -3.35
N CYS A 57 -8.98 -3.31 -3.98
CA CYS A 57 -10.12 -3.02 -4.86
C CYS A 57 -11.30 -2.35 -4.12
N LYS A 58 -12.01 -1.41 -4.77
CA LYS A 58 -13.12 -0.67 -4.12
C LYS A 58 -14.41 -1.50 -3.99
N SER A 59 -14.68 -2.43 -4.92
CA SER A 59 -15.91 -3.24 -4.91
C SER A 59 -15.72 -4.56 -4.17
N CYS A 60 -14.83 -5.41 -4.67
CA CYS A 60 -14.62 -6.77 -4.16
C CYS A 60 -13.56 -6.88 -3.04
N PHE A 61 -12.93 -5.77 -2.65
CA PHE A 61 -11.88 -5.74 -1.63
C PHE A 61 -10.68 -6.67 -1.88
N SER A 62 -10.47 -7.14 -3.11
CA SER A 62 -9.28 -7.93 -3.45
C SER A 62 -8.01 -7.09 -3.39
N LEU A 63 -6.92 -7.66 -2.87
CA LEU A 63 -5.60 -7.07 -3.04
C LEU A 63 -5.24 -7.03 -4.52
N LEU A 64 -4.80 -5.86 -5.01
CA LEU A 64 -4.38 -5.58 -6.36
C LEU A 64 -2.86 -5.77 -6.45
N ILE A 65 -2.46 -6.99 -6.80
CA ILE A 65 -1.08 -7.34 -7.07
C ILE A 65 -0.90 -7.29 -8.59
N PRO A 66 0.04 -6.49 -9.11
CA PRO A 66 0.29 -6.42 -10.54
C PRO A 66 0.75 -7.79 -11.06
N GLY A 67 0.11 -8.28 -12.11
CA GLY A 67 0.44 -9.57 -12.76
C GLY A 67 -0.27 -10.78 -12.18
N VAL A 68 -0.85 -10.69 -10.96
CA VAL A 68 -1.57 -11.81 -10.33
C VAL A 68 -3.08 -11.55 -10.31
N SER A 69 -3.51 -10.53 -9.57
CA SER A 69 -4.94 -10.21 -9.36
C SER A 69 -5.37 -8.91 -10.05
N SER A 70 -4.41 -8.17 -10.61
CA SER A 70 -4.64 -6.91 -11.29
C SER A 70 -3.72 -6.71 -12.48
N THR A 71 -4.19 -5.97 -13.48
CA THR A 71 -3.37 -5.51 -14.60
C THR A 71 -3.11 -4.02 -14.46
N VAL A 72 -1.86 -3.63 -14.64
CA VAL A 72 -1.44 -2.22 -14.59
C VAL A 72 -1.01 -1.80 -15.98
N ARG A 73 -1.65 -0.76 -16.52
CA ARG A 73 -1.36 -0.23 -17.85
C ARG A 73 -1.21 1.27 -17.78
N GLN A 74 -0.14 1.79 -18.36
CA GLN A 74 -0.01 3.23 -18.58
C GLN A 74 -0.69 3.61 -19.90
N ARG A 75 -1.57 4.60 -19.85
CA ARG A 75 -2.28 5.13 -21.02
C ARG A 75 -2.04 6.63 -21.12
N LYS A 76 -1.77 7.11 -22.33
CA LYS A 76 -1.68 8.55 -22.65
C LYS A 76 -2.99 8.98 -23.32
N ARG A 77 -3.64 10.01 -22.79
CA ARG A 77 -4.82 10.63 -23.44
C ARG A 77 -4.69 12.14 -23.45
N ARG A 78 -4.87 12.74 -24.63
CA ARG A 78 -4.77 14.19 -24.94
C ARG A 78 -3.41 14.77 -24.55
N HIS A 79 -3.10 14.96 -23.27
CA HIS A 79 -1.79 15.43 -22.78
C HIS A 79 -1.43 14.88 -21.39
N GLN A 80 -2.19 13.91 -20.88
CA GLN A 80 -2.04 13.38 -19.53
C GLN A 80 -1.72 11.89 -19.58
N ARG A 81 -0.63 11.49 -18.90
CA ARG A 81 -0.34 10.08 -18.65
C ARG A 81 -1.14 9.63 -17.42
N ARG A 82 -1.76 8.47 -17.53
CA ARG A 82 -2.57 7.88 -16.45
C ARG A 82 -2.20 6.41 -16.29
N THR A 83 -1.99 6.00 -15.05
CA THR A 83 -1.83 4.60 -14.70
C THR A 83 -3.21 4.02 -14.40
N VAL A 84 -3.64 3.05 -15.19
CA VAL A 84 -4.90 2.35 -15.02
C VAL A 84 -4.60 1.00 -14.39
N VAL A 85 -5.18 0.75 -13.22
CA VAL A 85 -5.10 -0.53 -12.50
C VAL A 85 -6.46 -1.19 -12.58
N GLN A 86 -6.57 -2.30 -13.30
CA GLN A 86 -7.81 -3.04 -13.47
C GLN A 86 -7.78 -4.32 -12.64
N CYS A 87 -8.81 -4.52 -11.82
CA CYS A 87 -9.01 -5.77 -11.09
C CYS A 87 -9.45 -6.88 -12.04
N LEU A 88 -8.78 -8.03 -11.99
CA LEU A 88 -9.15 -9.20 -12.81
C LEU A 88 -10.37 -9.94 -12.26
N ASN A 89 -10.71 -9.75 -10.98
CA ASN A 89 -11.82 -10.44 -10.35
C ASN A 89 -13.19 -9.81 -10.57
N CYS A 90 -13.26 -8.47 -10.62
CA CYS A 90 -14.54 -7.74 -10.76
C CYS A 90 -14.55 -6.75 -11.94
N GLY A 91 -13.44 -6.61 -12.66
CA GLY A 91 -13.30 -5.67 -13.79
C GLY A 91 -13.19 -4.19 -13.40
N LEU A 92 -13.36 -3.83 -12.13
CA LEU A 92 -13.28 -2.42 -11.70
C LEU A 92 -11.89 -1.85 -11.95
N SER A 93 -11.85 -0.68 -12.59
CA SER A 93 -10.60 0.00 -12.96
C SER A 93 -10.39 1.27 -12.12
N LYS A 94 -9.24 1.34 -11.45
CA LYS A 94 -8.74 2.55 -10.81
C LYS A 94 -7.84 3.32 -11.77
N ARG A 95 -7.91 4.64 -11.72
CA ARG A 95 -7.14 5.53 -12.61
C ARG A 95 -6.36 6.51 -11.74
N PHE A 96 -5.04 6.50 -11.89
CA PHE A 96 -4.13 7.40 -11.19
C PHE A 96 -3.47 8.35 -12.19
N PRO A 97 -3.39 9.66 -11.91
CA PRO A 97 -2.58 10.56 -12.72
C PRO A 97 -1.10 10.17 -12.58
N SER A 98 -0.38 10.11 -13.69
CA SER A 98 1.06 9.84 -13.74
C SER A 98 1.75 11.10 -14.27
N LYS A 99 1.84 12.12 -13.42
CA LYS A 99 2.65 13.31 -13.66
C LYS A 99 3.88 13.23 -12.74
N PRO A 100 5.10 13.54 -13.22
CA PRO A 100 6.30 13.50 -12.38
C PRO A 100 6.21 14.49 -11.21
N ASP A 101 5.57 15.65 -11.41
CA ASP A 101 5.49 16.70 -10.39
C ASP A 101 4.26 16.57 -9.46
N TYR A 102 3.44 15.53 -9.64
CA TYR A 102 2.24 15.35 -8.84
C TYR A 102 2.53 14.61 -7.55
N LYS A 103 2.43 15.31 -6.42
CA LYS A 103 2.55 14.76 -5.06
C LYS A 103 1.18 14.71 -4.40
N LEU A 104 0.96 13.69 -3.57
CA LEU A 104 -0.24 13.59 -2.77
C LEU A 104 -0.13 14.54 -1.57
N TRP A 105 -1.26 14.98 -1.02
CA TRP A 105 -1.27 15.77 0.21
C TRP A 105 -0.43 15.13 1.31
N SER A 106 -0.58 13.80 1.52
CA SER A 106 0.19 13.03 2.51
C SER A 106 1.71 13.01 2.27
N GLU A 107 2.17 13.36 1.06
CA GLU A 107 3.58 13.36 0.67
C GLU A 107 4.16 14.79 0.61
N GLN A 108 3.34 15.81 0.89
CA GLN A 108 3.79 17.20 0.93
C GLN A 108 4.50 17.51 2.26
N PRO A 109 5.60 18.28 2.22
CA PRO A 109 6.37 18.60 3.42
C PRO A 109 5.54 19.39 4.45
N GLU A 110 4.63 20.26 4.00
CA GLU A 110 3.73 21.02 4.87
C GLU A 110 2.82 20.09 5.68
N ALA A 111 2.27 19.06 5.05
CA ALA A 111 1.42 18.07 5.72
C ALA A 111 2.22 17.21 6.71
N LEU A 112 3.49 16.91 6.42
CA LEU A 112 4.34 16.15 7.33
C LEU A 112 4.71 16.96 8.57
N LEU A 113 4.97 18.26 8.41
CA LEU A 113 5.26 19.18 9.51
C LEU A 113 4.07 19.35 10.46
N GLU A 114 2.84 19.39 9.95
CA GLU A 114 1.64 19.45 10.79
C GLU A 114 1.46 18.18 11.65
N ASN A 115 1.89 17.02 11.15
CA ASN A 115 1.93 15.77 11.94
C ASN A 115 3.10 15.72 12.94
N GLN A 116 4.11 16.58 12.79
CA GLN A 116 5.28 16.69 13.65
C GLN A 116 5.17 17.85 14.65
N ALA A 117 4.10 18.65 14.61
CA ALA A 117 3.94 19.78 15.51
C ALA A 117 3.97 19.31 16.97
N PRO A 118 4.96 19.75 17.77
CA PRO A 118 5.14 19.29 19.13
C PRO A 118 4.05 19.85 20.03
N ALA A 119 3.64 19.06 21.02
CA ALA A 119 2.94 19.55 22.18
C ALA A 119 3.84 20.55 22.92
N GLY A 120 3.58 21.85 22.75
CA GLY A 120 3.97 22.90 23.70
C GLY A 120 5.18 23.78 23.35
N ALA A 121 4.93 25.08 23.51
CA ALA A 121 5.82 26.19 23.90
C ALA A 121 6.74 26.84 22.84
N GLY A 122 6.63 28.17 22.78
CA GLY A 122 7.54 29.05 22.06
C GLY A 122 8.83 29.39 22.81
N THR A 123 9.51 30.39 22.25
CA THR A 123 10.80 31.00 22.61
C THR A 123 12.06 30.36 22.01
N LYS A 124 13.01 31.25 21.76
CA LYS A 124 14.08 31.16 20.76
C LYS A 124 15.27 30.34 21.26
N GLY A 125 15.98 29.68 20.35
CA GLY A 125 17.40 29.39 20.56
C GLY A 125 17.90 28.01 20.13
N LYS A 126 18.75 28.05 19.09
CA LYS A 126 19.79 27.08 18.66
C LYS A 126 19.36 25.69 18.13
N PRO A 127 20.04 25.19 17.08
CA PRO A 127 19.85 23.83 16.59
C PRO A 127 20.65 22.87 17.48
N MET A 128 19.96 22.01 18.22
CA MET A 128 20.60 20.91 18.92
C MET A 128 20.21 19.61 18.20
N GLN A 129 21.21 18.97 17.60
CA GLN A 129 21.09 17.71 16.89
C GLN A 129 20.49 16.64 17.80
N GLY A 130 19.38 16.03 17.38
CA GLY A 130 18.65 15.07 18.20
C GLY A 130 17.78 14.13 17.39
N ARG A 131 18.39 13.03 16.95
CA ARG A 131 17.76 11.76 16.52
C ARG A 131 16.87 11.78 15.28
N LEU A 132 17.56 11.70 14.15
CA LEU A 132 17.10 11.11 12.89
C LEU A 132 16.53 9.69 13.14
N TRP A 133 15.22 9.58 13.42
CA TRP A 133 14.52 8.32 13.27
C TRP A 133 14.38 8.04 11.77
N LYS A 134 15.16 7.06 11.30
CA LYS A 134 15.24 6.59 9.92
C LYS A 134 13.85 6.41 9.28
N GLU A 135 13.41 7.43 8.56
CA GLU A 135 12.34 7.39 7.55
C GLU A 135 12.65 6.44 6.39
N LYS A 136 13.91 5.99 6.26
CA LYS A 136 14.35 5.07 5.22
C LYS A 136 13.74 3.67 5.36
N SER A 137 13.31 3.27 6.56
CA SER A 137 12.84 1.90 6.82
C SER A 137 11.47 1.60 6.21
N CYS A 138 10.55 2.56 6.15
CA CYS A 138 9.17 2.31 5.70
C CYS A 138 9.06 2.19 4.17
N TRP A 139 9.88 2.94 3.43
CA TRP A 139 9.97 2.86 1.97
C TRP A 139 10.87 1.69 1.50
N GLU A 140 11.99 1.41 2.18
CA GLU A 140 12.82 0.23 1.88
C GLU A 140 12.13 -1.09 2.25
N TRP A 141 11.30 -1.16 3.29
CA TRP A 141 10.50 -2.36 3.58
C TRP A 141 9.46 -2.63 2.49
N ARG A 142 8.98 -1.60 1.80
CA ARG A 142 7.94 -1.74 0.77
C ARG A 142 8.46 -2.39 -0.51
N GLU A 143 9.72 -2.15 -0.86
CA GLU A 143 10.44 -2.91 -1.89
C GLU A 143 11.00 -4.22 -1.33
N LYS A 144 11.67 -4.21 -0.16
CA LYS A 144 12.34 -5.40 0.37
C LYS A 144 11.38 -6.49 0.86
N VAL A 145 10.18 -6.21 1.34
CA VAL A 145 9.22 -7.27 1.73
C VAL A 145 8.52 -7.87 0.52
N VAL A 146 8.12 -7.05 -0.44
CA VAL A 146 7.49 -7.55 -1.68
C VAL A 146 8.53 -8.29 -2.55
N LEU A 147 9.77 -7.80 -2.64
CA LEU A 147 10.87 -8.50 -3.32
C LEU A 147 11.42 -9.68 -2.50
N SER A 148 11.52 -9.60 -1.16
CA SER A 148 12.02 -10.74 -0.35
C SER A 148 10.99 -11.85 -0.19
N LEU A 149 9.68 -11.57 -0.27
CA LEU A 149 8.66 -12.62 -0.40
C LEU A 149 8.67 -13.23 -1.81
N CYS A 150 8.92 -12.45 -2.87
CA CYS A 150 9.14 -13.00 -4.22
C CYS A 150 10.46 -13.78 -4.40
N LEU A 151 11.50 -13.50 -3.60
CA LEU A 151 12.83 -14.14 -3.71
C LEU A 151 13.05 -15.32 -2.75
N LYS A 152 12.09 -15.65 -1.87
CA LYS A 152 12.14 -16.85 -1.00
C LYS A 152 11.12 -17.92 -1.35
N VAL A 153 10.36 -17.76 -2.43
CA VAL A 153 9.60 -18.87 -3.02
C VAL A 153 10.61 -19.72 -3.80
N PRO A 154 10.81 -21.01 -3.46
CA PRO A 154 11.55 -21.91 -4.32
C PRO A 154 10.81 -21.93 -5.67
N LEU A 155 11.51 -21.47 -6.70
CA LEU A 155 11.11 -21.64 -8.09
C LEU A 155 11.21 -23.14 -8.39
N GLU A 156 10.20 -23.93 -8.01
CA GLU A 156 9.97 -25.22 -8.66
C GLU A 156 9.48 -24.91 -10.06
N GLN A 157 10.43 -24.98 -11.00
CA GLN A 157 10.15 -24.94 -12.43
C GLN A 157 9.32 -26.17 -12.79
N PRO A 158 8.13 -26.04 -13.39
CA PRO A 158 7.48 -27.17 -14.03
C PRO A 158 8.35 -27.61 -15.20
N GLN A 159 8.93 -28.82 -15.10
CA GLN A 159 9.59 -29.50 -16.20
C GLN A 159 8.56 -29.66 -17.33
N LEU A 160 8.82 -29.04 -18.48
CA LEU A 160 8.11 -29.36 -19.72
C LEU A 160 8.38 -30.84 -20.06
N PRO A 161 7.36 -31.67 -20.32
CA PRO A 161 7.60 -33.02 -20.80
C PRO A 161 8.24 -32.95 -22.20
N GLN A 162 9.43 -33.52 -22.31
CA GLN A 162 10.02 -33.89 -23.61
C GLN A 162 9.50 -35.27 -23.98
N SER A 163 8.61 -35.34 -24.97
CA SER A 163 8.49 -36.41 -25.96
C SER A 163 7.41 -36.05 -26.96
#